data_AF-A0A8J2HNA7-F1
#
_entry.id   AF-A0A8J2HNA7-F1
#
_cell.length_a   1.000
_cell.length_b   1.000
_cell.length_c   1.000
_cell.angle_alpha   90.00
_cell.angle_beta   90.00
_cell.angle_gamma   90.00
#
_symmetry.space_group_name_H-M   'P 1'
#
loop_
_entity.id
_entity.type
_entity.pdbx_description
1 polymer ?
#
loop_
_entity_poly.entity_id
_entity_poly.type
_entity_poly.pdbx_seq_one_letter_code
_entity_poly.pdbx_strand_id
1 'polypeptide(L)'
;MWFSILNTHNFNDESFWKHEWDAHGSCLSLVAALNNIEKYFGKSLEMYEELNINSKLDNKNFKPGSTDPLGNIVDYYDVRLIEKFGLLSLKTLKEKSGT
;
A
#
# COMPACT_ATOMS: atom_id res chain seq x y z
N MET A 1 -3.71 -2.90 12.26
CA MET A 1 -4.41 -1.61 12.51
C MET A 1 -3.55 -0.48 11.95
N TRP A 2 -4.16 0.50 11.28
CA TRP A 2 -3.45 1.54 10.52
C TRP A 2 -3.37 2.84 11.33
N PHE A 3 -2.30 3.02 12.09
CA PHE A 3 -2.11 4.18 12.96
C PHE A 3 -1.36 5.31 12.25
N SER A 4 -1.60 6.54 12.71
CA SER A 4 -0.76 7.68 12.39
C SER A 4 0.63 7.50 13.02
N ILE A 5 1.67 7.56 12.20
CA ILE A 5 3.07 7.50 12.67
C ILE A 5 3.61 8.86 13.13
N LEU A 6 2.98 9.96 12.70
CA LEU A 6 3.42 11.30 13.06
C LEU A 6 2.97 11.67 14.47
N ASN A 7 1.84 11.11 14.94
CA ASN A 7 1.21 11.29 16.26
C ASN A 7 1.63 12.58 16.98
N THR A 8 1.40 13.72 16.31
CA THR A 8 1.66 15.04 16.88
C THR A 8 0.36 15.59 17.45
N HIS A 9 0.45 16.63 18.30
CA HIS A 9 -0.73 17.29 18.85
C HIS A 9 -1.77 17.70 17.77
N ASN A 10 -1.31 17.98 16.54
CA ASN A 10 -2.16 18.43 15.43
C ASN A 10 -2.39 17.35 14.36
N PHE A 11 -1.89 16.13 14.56
CA PHE A 11 -2.03 15.03 13.59
C PHE A 11 -2.15 13.68 14.32
N ASN A 12 -3.40 13.37 14.69
CA ASN A 12 -3.80 12.11 15.33
C ASN A 12 -4.43 11.14 14.32
N ASP A 13 -4.81 9.95 14.77
CA ASP A 13 -5.42 8.90 13.92
C ASP A 13 -6.67 9.37 13.18
N GLU A 14 -7.54 10.15 13.84
CA GLU A 14 -8.77 10.66 13.22
C GLU A 14 -8.47 11.61 12.05
N SER A 15 -7.57 12.57 12.27
CA SER A 15 -7.14 13.50 11.23
C SER A 15 -6.45 12.80 10.06
N PHE A 16 -5.70 11.74 10.36
CA PHE A 16 -5.04 10.91 9.37
C PHE A 16 -6.06 10.14 8.52
N TRP A 17 -6.98 9.39 9.13
CA TRP A 17 -8.00 8.64 8.37
C TRP A 17 -8.93 9.56 7.59
N LYS A 18 -9.26 10.73 8.13
CA LYS A 18 -10.01 11.75 7.41
C LYS A 18 -9.28 12.21 6.15
N HIS A 19 -7.98 12.49 6.24
CA HIS A 19 -7.17 12.87 5.09
C HIS A 19 -7.17 11.78 4.00
N GLU A 20 -6.89 10.52 4.39
CA GLU A 20 -6.85 9.39 3.45
C GLU A 20 -8.19 9.19 2.73
N TRP A 21 -9.32 9.36 3.43
CA TRP A 21 -10.62 9.31 2.76
C TRP A 21 -10.85 10.50 1.84
N ASP A 22 -10.70 11.73 2.34
CA ASP A 22 -11.05 12.93 1.58
C ASP A 22 -10.18 13.08 0.32
N ALA A 23 -8.88 12.76 0.42
CA ALA A 23 -7.91 12.92 -0.66
C ALA A 23 -7.83 11.72 -1.63
N HIS A 24 -8.14 10.50 -1.18
CA HIS A 24 -7.95 9.28 -1.98
C HIS A 24 -9.18 8.39 -2.06
N GLY A 25 -9.79 8.05 -0.92
CA GLY A 25 -10.97 7.18 -0.87
C GLY A 25 -12.18 7.73 -1.61
N SER A 26 -12.41 9.05 -1.52
CA SER A 26 -13.54 9.75 -2.16
C SER A 26 -13.55 9.61 -3.70
N CYS A 27 -12.37 9.49 -4.32
CA CYS A 27 -12.22 9.24 -5.77
C CYS A 27 -12.83 7.91 -6.21
N LEU A 28 -12.98 6.96 -5.30
CA LEU A 28 -13.50 5.60 -5.56
C LEU A 28 -14.99 5.48 -5.25
N SER A 29 -15.70 6.60 -5.05
CA SER A 29 -17.15 6.64 -4.78
C SER A 29 -18.01 5.97 -5.86
N LEU A 30 -17.51 5.89 -7.11
CA LEU A 30 -18.19 5.19 -8.22
C LEU A 30 -17.93 3.66 -8.24
N VAL A 31 -16.94 3.18 -7.48
CA VAL A 31 -16.59 1.76 -7.41
C VAL A 31 -17.41 1.12 -6.30
N ALA A 32 -18.45 0.35 -6.63
CA ALA A 32 -19.40 -0.20 -5.65
C ALA A 32 -18.73 -1.01 -4.51
N ALA A 33 -17.58 -1.63 -4.78
CA ALA A 33 -16.80 -2.36 -3.80
C ALA A 33 -16.08 -1.46 -2.78
N LEU A 34 -15.92 -0.16 -3.06
CA LEU A 34 -15.12 0.81 -2.29
C LEU A 34 -15.86 2.13 -2.05
N ASN A 35 -17.16 2.20 -2.35
CA ASN A 35 -17.91 3.46 -2.47
C ASN A 35 -18.27 4.15 -1.15
N ASN A 36 -17.71 3.72 -0.03
CA ASN A 36 -17.86 4.37 1.26
C ASN A 36 -16.63 4.13 2.14
N ILE A 37 -16.54 4.89 3.23
CA ILE A 37 -15.41 4.87 4.18
C ILE A 37 -15.15 3.44 4.71
N GLU A 38 -16.20 2.74 5.14
CA GLU A 38 -16.10 1.39 5.71
C GLU A 38 -15.50 0.40 4.71
N LYS A 39 -16.01 0.39 3.48
CA LYS A 39 -15.53 -0.50 2.42
C LYS A 39 -14.10 -0.17 1.99
N TYR A 40 -13.78 1.12 1.86
CA TYR A 40 -12.43 1.56 1.50
C TYR A 40 -11.38 1.12 2.52
N PHE A 41 -11.60 1.43 3.80
CA PHE A 41 -10.68 1.02 4.85
C PHE A 41 -10.70 -0.50 5.09
N GLY A 42 -11.87 -1.13 5.01
CA GLY A 42 -12.01 -2.58 5.11
C GLY A 42 -11.18 -3.31 4.06
N LYS A 43 -11.29 -2.91 2.78
CA LYS A 43 -10.47 -3.50 1.70
C LYS A 43 -8.99 -3.20 1.87
N SER A 44 -8.64 -2.01 2.34
CA SER A 44 -7.24 -1.64 2.59
C SER A 44 -6.60 -2.52 3.66
N LEU A 45 -7.33 -2.83 4.74
CA LEU A 45 -6.87 -3.74 5.80
C LEU A 45 -6.80 -5.19 5.32
N GLU A 46 -7.80 -5.66 4.57
CA GLU A 46 -7.79 -6.98 3.94
C GLU A 46 -6.55 -7.15 3.04
N MET A 47 -6.26 -6.16 2.19
CA MET A 47 -5.07 -6.17 1.34
C MET A 47 -3.78 -6.16 2.15
N TYR A 48 -3.70 -5.38 3.23
CA TYR A 48 -2.54 -5.38 4.12
C TYR A 48 -2.25 -6.78 4.69
N GLU A 49 -3.30 -7.45 5.18
CA GLU A 49 -3.20 -8.80 5.73
C GLU A 49 -2.84 -9.84 4.66
N GLU A 50 -3.47 -9.77 3.49
CA GLU A 50 -3.17 -10.68 2.37
C GLU A 50 -1.77 -10.51 1.80
N LEU A 51 -1.28 -9.27 1.76
CA LEU A 51 0.05 -8.96 1.26
C LEU A 51 1.12 -9.48 2.22
N ASN A 52 0.87 -9.36 3.53
CA ASN A 52 1.74 -9.80 4.61
C ASN A 52 3.23 -9.55 4.34
N ILE A 53 3.55 -8.31 3.97
CA ILE A 53 4.90 -7.87 3.57
C ILE A 53 5.91 -8.13 4.69
N ASN A 54 5.50 -7.89 5.95
CA ASN A 54 6.37 -8.06 7.11
C ASN A 54 6.87 -9.50 7.26
N SER A 55 5.98 -10.50 7.26
CA SER A 55 6.42 -11.91 7.35
C SER A 55 7.23 -12.33 6.13
N LYS A 56 6.92 -11.79 4.95
CA LYS A 56 7.66 -12.11 3.71
C LYS A 56 9.09 -11.59 3.73
N LEU A 57 9.31 -10.35 4.22
CA LEU A 57 10.64 -9.79 4.44
C LEU A 57 11.41 -10.62 5.48
N ASP A 58 10.78 -10.92 6.61
CA ASP A 58 11.42 -11.66 7.70
C ASP A 58 11.81 -13.09 7.28
N ASN A 59 10.93 -13.79 6.55
CA ASN A 59 11.20 -15.12 5.98
C ASN A 59 12.38 -15.13 4.99
N LYS A 60 12.78 -13.97 4.47
CA LYS A 60 13.96 -13.79 3.60
C LYS A 60 15.15 -13.16 4.32
N ASN A 61 15.06 -13.00 5.64
CA ASN A 61 16.06 -12.35 6.49
C ASN A 61 16.35 -10.88 6.13
N PHE A 62 15.41 -10.20 5.47
CA PHE A 62 15.46 -8.74 5.33
C PHE A 62 14.96 -8.12 6.62
N LYS A 63 15.90 -7.60 7.44
CA LYS A 63 15.61 -7.15 8.80
C LYS A 63 15.99 -5.69 9.01
N PRO A 64 15.28 -4.95 9.86
CA PRO A 64 15.73 -3.63 10.28
C PRO A 64 17.16 -3.70 10.84
N GLY A 65 18.03 -2.80 10.35
CA GLY A 65 19.43 -2.74 10.76
C GLY A 65 20.40 -3.58 9.92
N SER A 66 19.93 -4.36 8.94
CA SER A 66 20.79 -4.98 7.93
C SER A 66 20.97 -4.08 6.70
N THR A 67 22.05 -4.32 5.95
CA THR A 67 22.29 -3.70 4.64
C THR A 67 22.08 -4.76 3.57
N ASP A 68 21.12 -4.52 2.68
CA ASP A 68 20.78 -5.42 1.59
C ASP A 68 20.75 -4.66 0.26
N PRO A 69 21.23 -5.25 -0.85
CA PRO A 69 21.10 -4.64 -2.16
C PRO A 69 19.63 -4.42 -2.53
N LEU A 70 19.29 -3.21 -2.98
CA LEU A 70 17.91 -2.84 -3.34
C LEU A 70 17.28 -3.81 -4.36
N GLY A 71 18.06 -4.30 -5.32
CA GLY A 71 17.61 -5.27 -6.32
C GLY A 71 17.02 -6.54 -5.69
N ASN A 72 17.64 -7.08 -4.64
CA ASN A 72 17.18 -8.31 -3.99
C ASN A 72 15.81 -8.14 -3.32
N ILE A 73 15.52 -6.94 -2.80
CA ILE A 73 14.23 -6.61 -2.17
C ILE A 73 13.18 -6.35 -3.24
N VAL A 74 13.51 -5.55 -4.26
CA VAL A 74 12.58 -5.18 -5.33
C VAL A 74 12.17 -6.41 -6.15
N ASP A 75 13.12 -7.22 -6.60
CA ASP A 75 12.84 -8.42 -7.41
C ASP A 75 11.93 -9.42 -6.67
N TYR A 76 12.04 -9.50 -5.34
CA TYR A 76 11.19 -10.39 -4.55
C TYR A 76 9.70 -9.98 -4.59
N TYR A 77 9.41 -8.68 -4.68
CA TYR A 77 8.06 -8.11 -4.66
C TYR A 77 7.50 -7.84 -6.05
N ASP A 78 8.32 -7.44 -7.01
CA ASP A 78 7.91 -7.03 -8.35
C ASP A 78 7.09 -8.14 -9.06
N VAL A 79 7.59 -9.38 -9.03
CA VAL A 79 6.94 -10.49 -9.73
C VAL A 79 5.60 -10.90 -9.10
N ARG A 80 5.50 -10.91 -7.77
CA ARG A 80 4.30 -11.43 -7.07
C ARG A 80 3.22 -10.38 -6.78
N LEU A 81 3.58 -9.10 -6.73
CA LEU A 81 2.61 -8.01 -6.51
C LEU A 81 1.96 -7.55 -7.81
N ILE A 82 2.73 -7.54 -8.92
CA ILE A 82 2.18 -7.26 -10.25
C ILE A 82 1.17 -8.34 -10.64
N GLU A 83 1.52 -9.62 -10.48
CA GLU A 83 0.65 -10.74 -10.85
C GLU A 83 -0.63 -10.82 -9.99
N LYS A 84 -0.53 -10.56 -8.68
CA LYS A 84 -1.67 -10.73 -7.76
C LYS A 84 -2.59 -9.50 -7.68
N PHE A 85 -2.04 -8.29 -7.77
CA PHE A 85 -2.79 -7.05 -7.50
C PHE A 85 -2.75 -6.02 -8.63
N GLY A 86 -2.08 -6.30 -9.75
CA GLY A 86 -2.03 -5.37 -10.89
C GLY A 86 -1.42 -4.02 -10.54
N LEU A 87 -0.57 -3.95 -9.51
CA LEU A 87 0.17 -2.74 -9.14
C LEU A 87 1.15 -2.42 -10.27
N LEU A 88 0.69 -1.66 -11.26
CA LEU A 88 1.53 -1.04 -12.26
C LEU A 88 2.50 -0.11 -11.51
N SER A 89 3.74 -0.55 -11.34
CA SER A 89 4.80 0.36 -10.92
C SER A 89 4.90 1.48 -11.97
N LEU A 90 5.29 2.69 -11.54
CA LEU A 90 5.46 3.87 -12.39
C LEU A 90 6.29 3.62 -13.67
N LYS A 91 7.10 2.54 -13.72
CA LYS A 91 7.81 2.11 -14.94
C LYS A 91 6.84 1.74 -16.07
N THR A 92 5.76 1.05 -15.76
CA THR A 92 4.79 0.54 -16.75
C THR A 92 3.91 1.63 -17.38
N LEU A 93 3.73 2.77 -16.70
CA LEU A 93 3.02 3.93 -17.26
C LEU A 93 3.87 4.70 -18.27
N LYS A 94 5.21 4.69 -18.12
CA LYS A 94 6.14 5.32 -19.07
C LYS A 94 6.28 4.54 -20.37
N GLU A 95 6.12 3.22 -20.32
CA GLU A 95 6.14 2.36 -21.52
C GLU A 95 4.80 2.39 -22.27
N LYS A 96 3.67 2.62 -21.59
CA LYS A 96 2.35 2.72 -22.21
C LYS A 96 1.99 4.11 -22.76
N SER A 97 2.72 5.16 -22.42
CA SER A 97 2.57 6.50 -23.01
C SER A 97 3.45 6.74 -24.24
N GLY A 98 4.11 5.68 -24.73
CA GLY A 98 5.01 5.70 -25.88
C GLY A 98 4.48 4.90 -27.07
N THR A 99 3.24 5.15 -27.48
CA THR A 99 2.70 4.89 -28.84
C THR A 99 1.58 5.87 -29.12
#